data_AF-A0A7V8ALS1-F1
#
_entry.id   AF-A0A7V8ALS1-F1
#
_cell.length_a   1.000
_cell.length_b   1.000
_cell.length_c   1.000
_cell.angle_alpha   90.00
_cell.angle_beta   90.00
_cell.angle_gamma   90.00
#
_symmetry.space_group_name_H-M   'P 1'
#
loop_
_entity.id
_entity.type
_entity.pdbx_description
1 polymer ?
#
loop_
_entity_poly.entity_id
_entity_poly.type
_entity_poly.pdbx_seq_one_letter_code
_entity_poly.pdbx_strand_id
1 'polypeptide(L)'
;MRVLGWIIGTSFAIIMVIFAVSNRGLVRLDLWLLPFGIEMPVYLMVLGPLMIGFLFGVVVMWLAAGRLRARVRARTREVRLLEQKALKRQFTDTAPDPAQA
;
A
#
# COMPACT_ATOMS: atom_id res chain seq x y z
N MET A 1 -2.94 -11.63 -9.34
CA MET A 1 -3.14 -10.53 -8.36
C MET A 1 -3.44 -9.16 -9.00
N ARG A 2 -2.74 -8.71 -10.06
CA ARG A 2 -2.96 -7.36 -10.65
C ARG A 2 -4.36 -7.11 -11.24
N VAL A 3 -5.00 -8.13 -11.80
CA VAL A 3 -6.32 -8.01 -12.45
C VAL A 3 -7.44 -7.79 -11.43
N LEU A 4 -7.35 -8.43 -10.25
CA LEU A 4 -8.35 -8.29 -9.19
C LEU A 4 -8.41 -6.85 -8.65
N GLY A 5 -7.25 -6.22 -8.46
CA GLY A 5 -7.17 -4.82 -8.08
C GLY A 5 -7.78 -3.87 -9.13
N TRP A 6 -7.63 -4.19 -10.41
CA TRP A 6 -8.26 -3.45 -11.51
C TRP A 6 -9.78 -3.60 -11.53
N ILE A 7 -10.30 -4.81 -11.31
CA ILE A 7 -11.74 -5.07 -11.26
C ILE A 7 -12.39 -4.29 -10.11
N ILE A 8 -11.79 -4.36 -8.91
CA ILE A 8 -12.30 -3.65 -7.72
C ILE A 8 -12.23 -2.14 -7.93
N GLY A 9 -11.09 -1.62 -8.44
CA GLY A 9 -10.92 -0.20 -8.71
C GLY A 9 -11.92 0.33 -9.73
N THR A 10 -12.10 -0.37 -10.85
CA THR A 10 -13.07 0.01 -11.89
C THR A 10 -14.49 -0.04 -11.37
N SER A 11 -14.89 -1.09 -10.64
CA SER A 11 -16.24 -1.19 -10.09
C SER A 11 -16.52 -0.06 -9.10
N PHE A 12 -15.57 0.27 -8.23
CA PHE A 12 -15.67 1.40 -7.31
C PHE A 12 -15.77 2.76 -8.05
N ALA A 13 -14.98 2.96 -9.09
CA ALA A 13 -15.03 4.16 -9.92
C ALA A 13 -16.39 4.33 -10.60
N ILE A 14 -16.99 3.25 -11.11
CA ILE A 14 -18.33 3.27 -11.71
C ILE A 14 -19.37 3.72 -10.68
N ILE A 15 -19.32 3.20 -9.45
CA ILE A 15 -20.24 3.61 -8.37
C ILE A 15 -20.09 5.10 -8.04
N MET A 16 -18.85 5.61 -7.94
CA MET A 16 -18.60 7.04 -7.72
C MET A 16 -19.18 7.89 -8.86
N VAL A 17 -19.00 7.50 -10.12
CA VAL A 17 -19.52 8.24 -11.27
C VAL A 17 -21.04 8.25 -11.28
N ILE A 18 -21.70 7.12 -11.04
CA ILE A 18 -23.17 7.03 -10.97
C ILE A 18 -23.69 7.94 -9.86
N PHE A 19 -23.07 7.88 -8.67
CA PHE A 19 -23.45 8.75 -7.57
C PHE A 19 -23.27 10.24 -7.92
N ALA A 20 -22.17 10.61 -8.58
CA ALA A 20 -21.91 11.99 -8.97
C ALA A 20 -22.89 12.51 -10.02
N VAL A 21 -23.24 11.68 -11.01
CA VAL A 21 -24.18 12.06 -12.07
C VAL A 21 -25.61 12.13 -11.54
N SER A 22 -26.00 11.21 -10.65
CA SER A 22 -27.34 11.19 -10.07
C SER A 22 -27.53 12.26 -8.98
N ASN A 23 -26.49 12.61 -8.24
CA ASN A 23 -26.55 13.56 -7.12
C ASN A 23 -25.89 14.90 -7.49
N ARG A 24 -26.35 15.50 -8.59
CA ARG A 24 -25.97 16.86 -9.03
C ARG A 24 -26.75 17.98 -8.34
N GLY A 25 -27.66 17.64 -7.42
CA GLY A 25 -28.41 18.62 -6.64
C GLY A 25 -27.47 19.56 -5.90
N LEU A 26 -27.73 20.87 -6.01
CA LEU A 26 -27.02 21.88 -5.25
C LEU A 26 -27.50 21.82 -3.80
N VAL A 27 -26.57 21.63 -2.87
CA VAL A 27 -26.85 21.72 -1.44
C VAL A 27 -26.05 22.87 -0.85
N ARG A 28 -26.73 23.64 -0.01
CA ARG A 28 -26.10 24.72 0.75
C ARG A 28 -25.39 24.12 1.95
N LEU A 29 -24.07 24.27 1.97
CA LEU A 29 -23.22 23.88 3.08
C LEU A 29 -22.92 25.09 3.93
N ASP A 30 -23.61 25.18 5.07
CA ASP A 30 -23.29 26.16 6.10
C ASP A 30 -22.17 25.57 6.99
N LEU A 31 -20.94 25.98 6.69
CA LEU A 31 -19.75 25.57 7.44
C LEU A 31 -19.72 26.33 8.76
N TRP A 32 -19.72 25.64 9.90
CA TRP A 32 -19.74 26.31 11.20
C TRP A 32 -18.50 27.20 11.48
N LEU A 33 -17.39 26.99 10.74
CA LEU A 33 -16.18 27.82 10.81
C LEU A 33 -16.22 29.06 9.90
N LEU A 34 -17.18 29.15 8.97
CA LEU A 34 -17.13 30.09 7.86
C LEU A 34 -18.44 30.89 7.80
N PRO A 35 -18.40 32.23 7.80
CA PRO A 35 -19.61 33.06 7.85
C PRO A 35 -20.40 33.10 6.53
N PHE A 36 -20.11 32.19 5.59
CA PHE A 36 -20.76 32.09 4.29
C PHE A 36 -21.08 30.63 3.97
N GLY A 37 -22.32 30.40 3.53
CA GLY A 37 -22.77 29.10 3.02
C GLY A 37 -22.26 28.89 1.61
N ILE A 38 -21.62 27.76 1.36
CA ILE A 38 -21.13 27.40 0.02
C ILE A 38 -22.17 26.50 -0.63
N GLU A 39 -22.73 26.95 -1.75
CA GLU A 39 -23.57 26.10 -2.58
C GLU A 39 -22.68 25.21 -3.43
N MET A 40 -22.69 23.91 -3.14
CA MET A 40 -21.94 22.95 -3.92
C MET A 40 -22.74 21.66 -4.13
N PRO A 41 -22.54 20.97 -5.26
CA PRO A 41 -23.23 19.72 -5.52
C PRO A 41 -22.98 18.68 -4.42
N VAL A 42 -24.02 17.94 -4.04
CA VAL A 42 -23.97 16.89 -2.99
C VAL A 42 -22.82 15.91 -3.22
N TYR A 43 -22.54 15.56 -4.47
CA TYR A 43 -21.47 14.63 -4.78
C TYR A 43 -20.09 15.09 -4.28
N LEU A 44 -19.79 16.40 -4.25
CA LEU A 44 -18.49 16.89 -3.78
C LEU A 44 -18.29 16.65 -2.28
N MET A 45 -19.37 16.70 -1.50
CA MET A 45 -19.31 16.51 -0.06
C MET A 45 -18.94 15.06 0.33
N VAL A 46 -19.34 14.10 -0.50
CA VAL A 46 -19.06 12.67 -0.29
C VAL A 46 -17.80 12.24 -1.04
N LEU A 47 -17.72 12.53 -2.34
CA LEU A 47 -16.60 12.09 -3.17
C LEU A 47 -15.32 12.86 -2.87
N GLY A 48 -15.38 14.12 -2.44
CA GLY A 48 -14.20 14.93 -2.13
C GLY A 48 -13.34 14.29 -1.04
N PRO A 49 -13.85 14.12 0.20
CA PRO A 49 -13.13 13.46 1.27
C PRO A 49 -12.74 12.02 0.94
N LEU A 50 -13.62 11.27 0.26
CA LEU A 50 -13.36 9.90 -0.15
C LEU A 50 -12.16 9.83 -1.11
N MET A 51 -12.07 10.76 -2.06
CA MET A 51 -10.99 10.80 -3.03
C MET A 51 -9.68 11.27 -2.41
N ILE A 52 -9.73 12.21 -1.47
CA ILE A 52 -8.56 12.59 -0.66
C ILE A 52 -8.06 11.39 0.15
N GLY A 53 -8.95 10.68 0.85
CA GLY A 53 -8.61 9.48 1.62
C GLY A 53 -8.06 8.36 0.76
N PHE A 54 -8.64 8.14 -0.42
CA PHE A 54 -8.15 7.17 -1.39
C PHE A 54 -6.74 7.52 -1.88
N LEU A 55 -6.49 8.77 -2.25
CA LEU A 55 -5.18 9.21 -2.72
C LEU A 55 -4.12 9.04 -1.63
N PHE A 56 -4.46 9.40 -0.38
CA PHE A 56 -3.62 9.13 0.79
C PHE A 56 -3.33 7.64 0.96
N GLY A 57 -4.36 6.80 0.89
CA GLY A 57 -4.22 5.34 0.99
C GLY A 57 -3.29 4.76 -0.07
N VAL A 58 -3.41 5.21 -1.32
CA VAL A 58 -2.53 4.80 -2.43
C VAL A 58 -1.09 5.21 -2.17
N VAL A 59 -0.85 6.46 -1.76
CA VAL A 59 0.50 6.96 -1.45
C VAL A 59 1.13 6.16 -0.31
N VAL A 60 0.39 5.93 0.78
CA VAL A 60 0.85 5.13 1.92
C VAL A 60 1.15 3.69 1.49
N MET A 61 0.29 3.07 0.69
CA MET A 61 0.51 1.72 0.15
C MET A 61 1.78 1.67 -0.70
N TRP A 62 2.03 2.67 -1.54
CA TRP A 62 3.23 2.76 -2.37
C TRP A 62 4.50 2.83 -1.53
N LEU A 63 4.50 3.69 -0.50
CA LEU A 63 5.62 3.82 0.43
C LEU A 63 5.86 2.51 1.21
N ALA A 64 4.80 1.85 1.67
CA ALA A 64 4.88 0.58 2.38
C ALA A 64 5.42 -0.55 1.47
N ALA A 65 4.93 -0.64 0.22
CA ALA A 65 5.40 -1.61 -0.76
C ALA A 65 6.88 -1.40 -1.12
N GLY A 66 7.33 -0.14 -1.25
CA GLY A 66 8.74 0.19 -1.47
C GLY A 66 9.64 -0.29 -0.33
N ARG A 67 9.24 -0.01 0.92
CA ARG A 67 9.96 -0.46 2.13
C ARG A 67 9.99 -1.98 2.25
N LEU A 68 8.89 -2.67 1.94
CA LEU A 68 8.82 -4.14 1.98
C LEU A 68 9.80 -4.76 0.97
N ARG A 69 9.88 -4.24 -0.26
CA ARG A 69 10.85 -4.71 -1.27
C ARG A 69 12.30 -4.52 -0.85
N ALA A 70 12.62 -3.43 -0.15
CA ALA A 70 13.95 -3.20 0.40
C ALA A 70 14.27 -4.22 1.51
N ARG A 71 13.33 -4.46 2.43
CA ARG A 71 13.47 -5.43 3.51
C ARG A 71 13.61 -6.87 3.01
N VAL A 72 12.84 -7.26 2.00
CA VAL A 72 12.94 -8.59 1.38
C VAL A 72 14.36 -8.81 0.84
N ARG A 73 14.94 -7.85 0.12
CA ARG A 73 16.32 -7.96 -0.40
C ARG A 73 17.38 -8.07 0.71
N ALA A 74 17.23 -7.30 1.79
CA ALA A 74 18.14 -7.36 2.93
C ALA A 74 18.10 -8.73 3.61
N ARG A 75 16.89 -9.25 3.87
CA ARG A 75 16.68 -10.58 4.45
C ARG A 75 17.24 -11.70 3.59
N THR A 76 17.07 -11.65 2.26
CA THR A 76 17.65 -12.67 1.37
C THR A 76 19.17 -12.70 1.43
N ARG A 77 19.84 -11.55 1.61
CA ARG A 77 21.30 -11.50 1.79
C ARG A 77 21.73 -12.10 3.13
N GLU A 78 21.02 -11.80 4.21
CA GLU A 78 21.30 -12.36 5.54
C GLU A 78 21.18 -13.89 5.53
N VAL A 79 20.10 -14.44 4.96
CA VAL A 79 19.89 -15.89 4.85
C VAL A 79 21.05 -16.54 4.09
N ARG A 80 21.45 -15.98 2.95
CA ARG A 80 22.55 -16.53 2.14
C ARG A 80 23.90 -16.50 2.87
N LEU A 81 24.17 -15.46 3.66
CA LEU A 81 25.37 -15.38 4.48
C LEU A 81 25.36 -16.41 5.62
N LEU A 82 24.20 -16.63 6.24
CA LEU A 82 24.04 -17.64 7.29
C LEU A 82 24.21 -19.05 6.74
N GLU A 83 23.64 -19.36 5.57
CA GLU A 83 23.83 -20.64 4.87
C GLU A 83 25.31 -20.90 4.55
N GLN A 84 26.03 -19.90 4.03
CA GLN A 84 27.47 -20.04 3.76
C GLN A 84 28.28 -20.32 5.03
N LYS A 85 27.96 -19.65 6.14
CA LYS A 85 28.63 -19.89 7.43
C LYS A 85 28.31 -21.27 7.99
N ALA A 86 27.07 -21.74 7.85
CA ALA A 86 26.66 -23.08 8.26
C ALA A 86 27.40 -24.16 7.44
N LEU A 87 27.50 -23.98 6.13
CA LEU A 87 28.25 -24.89 5.25
C LEU A 87 29.74 -24.92 5.62
N LYS A 88 30.35 -23.75 5.84
CA LYS A 88 31.77 -23.65 6.21
C LYS A 88 32.08 -24.30 7.57
N ARG A 89 31.14 -24.21 8.53
CA ARG A 89 31.24 -24.91 9.82
C ARG A 89 31.19 -26.42 9.66
N GLN A 90 30.25 -26.96 8.88
CA GLN A 90 30.19 -28.40 8.59
C GLN A 90 31.48 -28.93 7.96
N PHE A 91 32.07 -28.20 7.01
CA PHE A 91 33.35 -28.57 6.42
C PHE A 91 34.52 -28.55 7.41
N THR A 92 34.47 -27.67 8.42
CA THR A 92 35.52 -27.58 9.45
C THR A 92 35.38 -28.70 10.49
N ASP A 93 34.15 -29.10 10.81
CA ASP A 93 33.83 -30.18 11.76
C ASP A 93 34.06 -31.59 11.17
N THR A 94 34.09 -31.71 9.84
CA THR A 94 34.31 -32.98 9.12
C THR A 94 35.77 -33.18 8.70
N ALA A 95 36.64 -32.19 8.96
CA ALA A 95 38.08 -32.33 8.70
C ALA A 95 38.66 -33.35 9.71
N PRO A 96 39.39 -34.40 9.26
CA PRO A 96 39.97 -35.38 10.16
C PRO A 96 40.94 -34.70 11.12
N ASP A 97 40.85 -35.05 12.40
CA ASP A 97 41.75 -34.57 13.44
C ASP A 97 43.21 -34.85 13.02
N PRO A 98 44.05 -33.81 12.86
CA PRO A 98 45.46 -34.00 12.49
C PRO A 98 46.25 -34.77 13.57
N ALA A 99 45.66 -35.04 14.73
CA ALA A 99 46.22 -35.94 15.75
C ALA A 99 46.09 -37.44 15.43
N GLN A 100 45.42 -37.83 14.34
CA GLN A 100 45.23 -39.24 13.95
C GLN A 100 46.03 -39.68 12.70
N ALA A 101 46.96 -38.85 12.19
CA ALA A 101 47.79 -39.16 11.02
C ALA A 101 49.26 -39.44 11.38
#